data_AF-A0A1K1LMB4-F1
#
_entry.id   AF-A0A1K1LMB4-F1
#
_cell.length_a   1.000
_cell.length_b   1.000
_cell.length_c   1.000
_cell.angle_alpha   90.00
_cell.angle_beta   90.00
_cell.angle_gamma   90.00
#
_symmetry.space_group_name_H-M   'P 1'
#
loop_
_entity.id
_entity.type
_entity.pdbx_description
1 polymer ?
#
loop_
_entity_poly.entity_id
_entity_poly.type
_entity_poly.pdbx_seq_one_letter_code
_entity_poly.pdbx_strand_id
1 'polypeptide(L)'
;MIEWEKDINWKLRTKDRRVYLMRDHNWSFAAWEIAKIDNRIKEKSLVVHVDSHLDDVADGALVTNLLSAKTVEEIMKVSESYDRSSGIFNENNIMHIDNFIWASIARRTIEEVIYVSRDKQEVTSIKGLKQNGGIESRMIMSNLPFDCNYRHLRYHSIESFLMSFNRDNFTDYVSDRTAILDLDIDVFNESDRDPMLAPMHVVRESVESLLNLYPWDIITIAISPDFCGGVLEAEFLLENVLGAMKLDVESMEKW
;
A
#
# COMPACT_ATOMS: atom_id res chain seq x y z
N MET A 1 18.46 0.86 -18.38
CA MET A 1 17.71 2.13 -18.30
C MET A 1 16.33 1.72 -17.83
N ILE A 2 15.95 2.12 -16.61
CA ILE A 2 14.81 1.49 -15.97
C ILE A 2 13.50 2.09 -16.50
N GLU A 3 12.62 1.24 -17.03
CA GLU A 3 11.38 1.67 -17.68
C GLU A 3 10.41 2.42 -16.73
N TRP A 4 10.49 2.18 -15.42
CA TRP A 4 9.55 2.74 -14.45
C TRP A 4 9.69 4.24 -14.22
N GLU A 5 10.84 4.85 -14.51
CA GLU A 5 11.10 6.27 -14.23
C GLU A 5 10.04 7.18 -14.87
N LYS A 6 9.66 6.87 -16.11
CA LYS A 6 8.86 7.74 -16.99
C LYS A 6 7.41 7.29 -17.17
N ASP A 7 7.07 6.10 -16.69
CA ASP A 7 5.74 5.51 -16.89
C ASP A 7 5.05 5.36 -15.53
N ILE A 8 4.14 6.30 -15.22
CA ILE A 8 3.32 6.28 -14.01
C ILE A 8 2.45 5.02 -13.89
N ASN A 9 2.21 4.35 -15.01
CA ASN A 9 1.42 3.13 -15.09
C ASN A 9 2.31 1.88 -15.04
N TRP A 10 3.62 2.03 -14.84
CA TRP A 10 4.54 0.91 -14.78
C TRP A 10 4.28 0.04 -13.56
N LYS A 11 4.12 -1.26 -13.85
CA LYS A 11 3.78 -2.30 -12.88
C LYS A 11 4.19 -3.67 -13.39
N LEU A 12 4.73 -4.48 -12.50
CA LEU A 12 5.22 -5.83 -12.73
C LEU A 12 4.74 -6.77 -11.63
N ARG A 13 4.60 -8.06 -11.91
CA ARG A 13 4.31 -9.09 -10.92
C ARG A 13 5.14 -10.34 -11.14
N THR A 14 5.33 -11.12 -10.10
CA THR A 14 5.82 -12.49 -10.22
C THR A 14 4.80 -13.39 -10.94
N LYS A 15 5.27 -14.49 -11.54
CA LYS A 15 4.42 -15.46 -12.28
C LYS A 15 3.35 -16.11 -11.41
N ASP A 16 3.69 -16.38 -10.15
CA ASP A 16 2.76 -16.89 -9.14
C ASP A 16 1.80 -15.81 -8.61
N ARG A 17 1.96 -14.56 -9.06
CA ARG A 17 1.16 -13.40 -8.67
C ARG A 17 1.15 -13.18 -7.16
N ARG A 18 2.27 -13.45 -6.50
CA ARG A 18 2.43 -13.18 -5.06
C ARG A 18 3.02 -11.80 -4.80
N VAL A 19 3.99 -11.37 -5.61
CA VAL A 19 4.64 -10.07 -5.47
C VAL A 19 4.25 -9.17 -6.62
N TYR A 20 3.89 -7.95 -6.28
CA TYR A 20 3.48 -6.87 -7.17
C TYR A 20 4.45 -5.72 -6.94
N LEU A 21 5.04 -5.19 -8.01
CA LEU A 21 5.98 -4.08 -8.00
C LEU A 21 5.42 -2.99 -8.89
N MET A 22 5.33 -1.76 -8.39
CA MET A 22 4.73 -0.64 -9.11
C MET A 22 5.48 0.65 -8.84
N ARG A 23 5.40 1.59 -9.78
CA ARG A 23 5.98 2.90 -9.58
C ARG A 23 5.23 3.68 -8.51
N ASP A 24 3.90 3.82 -8.67
CA ASP A 24 3.05 4.62 -7.79
C ASP A 24 2.21 3.73 -6.88
N HIS A 25 2.03 4.15 -5.63
CA HIS A 25 1.47 3.33 -4.57
C HIS A 25 -0.01 3.00 -4.74
N ASN A 26 -0.78 3.85 -5.43
CA ASN A 26 -2.21 3.61 -5.70
C ASN A 26 -2.48 2.26 -6.39
N TRP A 27 -1.50 1.70 -7.13
CA TRP A 27 -1.63 0.39 -7.76
C TRP A 27 -1.73 -0.78 -6.76
N SER A 28 -1.37 -0.58 -5.49
CA SER A 28 -1.59 -1.56 -4.43
C SER A 28 -3.08 -1.92 -4.30
N PHE A 29 -4.00 -0.94 -4.42
CA PHE A 29 -5.43 -1.21 -4.44
C PHE A 29 -5.82 -2.18 -5.57
N ALA A 30 -5.28 -1.99 -6.78
CA ALA A 30 -5.55 -2.88 -7.91
C ALA A 30 -5.07 -4.30 -7.62
N ALA A 31 -3.84 -4.43 -7.10
CA ALA A 31 -3.24 -5.72 -6.78
C ALA A 31 -4.11 -6.51 -5.78
N TRP A 32 -4.60 -5.85 -4.74
CA TRP A 32 -5.43 -6.48 -3.70
C TRP A 32 -6.82 -6.83 -4.22
N GLU A 33 -7.49 -5.93 -4.94
CA GLU A 33 -8.81 -6.21 -5.51
C GLU A 33 -8.76 -7.34 -6.54
N ILE A 34 -7.73 -7.39 -7.39
CA ILE A 34 -7.52 -8.49 -8.34
C ILE A 34 -7.26 -9.79 -7.58
N ALA A 35 -6.46 -9.76 -6.51
CA ALA A 35 -6.24 -10.93 -5.67
C ALA A 35 -7.54 -11.42 -5.00
N LYS A 36 -8.42 -10.51 -4.61
CA LYS A 36 -9.74 -10.86 -4.07
C LYS A 36 -10.64 -11.47 -5.15
N ILE A 37 -10.70 -10.90 -6.36
CA ILE A 37 -11.45 -11.44 -7.50
C ILE A 37 -10.97 -12.86 -7.85
N ASP A 38 -9.65 -13.08 -7.80
CA ASP A 38 -9.03 -14.38 -8.04
C ASP A 38 -9.17 -15.37 -6.86
N ASN A 39 -9.79 -14.98 -5.75
CA ASN A 39 -9.88 -15.74 -4.49
C ASN A 39 -8.51 -16.10 -3.86
N ARG A 40 -7.46 -15.33 -4.13
CA ARG A 40 -6.14 -15.46 -3.50
C ARG A 40 -6.08 -14.78 -2.13
N ILE A 41 -6.89 -13.74 -1.94
CA ILE A 41 -7.16 -13.16 -0.62
C ILE A 41 -8.65 -13.19 -0.32
N LYS A 42 -9.00 -13.16 0.97
CA LYS A 42 -10.37 -13.08 1.46
C LYS A 42 -10.81 -11.63 1.64
N GLU A 43 -12.12 -11.41 1.71
CA GLU A 43 -12.65 -10.18 2.31
C GLU A 43 -12.12 -10.01 3.74
N LYS A 44 -12.04 -8.77 4.21
CA LYS A 44 -11.60 -8.43 5.57
C LYS A 44 -10.16 -8.89 5.87
N SER A 45 -9.27 -8.76 4.89
CA SER A 45 -7.85 -9.01 5.05
C SER A 45 -7.20 -8.05 6.05
N LEU A 46 -6.08 -8.50 6.62
CA LEU A 46 -5.14 -7.67 7.35
C LEU A 46 -4.09 -7.11 6.38
N VAL A 47 -3.78 -5.82 6.48
CA VAL A 47 -2.64 -5.21 5.78
C VAL A 47 -1.62 -4.75 6.80
N VAL A 48 -0.35 -5.08 6.58
CA VAL A 48 0.77 -4.40 7.23
C VAL A 48 1.34 -3.44 6.21
N HIS A 49 1.09 -2.15 6.42
CA HIS A 49 1.53 -1.07 5.54
C HIS A 49 2.78 -0.44 6.14
N VAL A 50 3.89 -0.61 5.44
CA VAL A 50 5.24 -0.17 5.81
C VAL A 50 5.63 0.95 4.87
N ASP A 51 5.62 2.16 5.41
CA ASP A 51 5.70 3.40 4.63
C ASP A 51 6.24 4.54 5.51
N SER A 52 6.82 5.58 4.94
CA SER A 52 7.13 6.80 5.69
C SER A 52 5.87 7.60 6.08
N HIS A 53 4.79 7.50 5.29
CA HIS A 53 3.48 8.13 5.40
C HIS A 53 2.41 7.17 5.92
N LEU A 54 1.17 7.62 6.05
CA LEU A 54 0.03 6.78 6.46
C LEU A 54 -0.85 6.32 5.30
N ASP A 55 -0.89 7.06 4.18
CA ASP A 55 -1.78 6.81 3.04
C ASP A 55 -3.23 6.46 3.40
N ASP A 56 -3.73 7.17 4.42
CA ASP A 56 -5.01 6.92 5.04
C ASP A 56 -6.00 8.07 4.79
N VAL A 57 -5.89 8.73 3.63
CA VAL A 57 -6.84 9.77 3.21
C VAL A 57 -8.19 9.12 2.90
N ALA A 58 -9.22 9.52 3.64
CA ALA A 58 -10.51 8.83 3.62
C ALA A 58 -11.39 9.11 2.40
N ASP A 59 -11.02 10.09 1.57
CA ASP A 59 -11.71 10.39 0.32
C ASP A 59 -11.59 9.26 -0.72
N GLY A 60 -10.67 8.31 -0.51
CA GLY A 60 -10.57 7.07 -1.28
C GLY A 60 -11.89 6.29 -1.33
N ALA A 61 -12.73 6.41 -0.30
CA ALA A 61 -14.08 5.81 -0.30
C ALA A 61 -15.06 6.47 -1.29
N LEU A 62 -14.72 7.66 -1.81
CA LEU A 62 -15.52 8.43 -2.75
C LEU A 62 -15.12 8.24 -4.21
N VAL A 63 -14.04 7.48 -4.48
CA VAL A 63 -13.49 7.31 -5.83
C VAL A 63 -14.58 6.89 -6.82
N THR A 64 -14.61 7.57 -7.96
CA THR A 64 -15.62 7.37 -8.99
C THR A 64 -15.58 5.93 -9.52
N ASN A 65 -16.75 5.30 -9.65
CA ASN A 65 -16.93 3.89 -10.03
C ASN A 65 -16.32 2.86 -9.06
N LEU A 66 -15.83 3.28 -7.89
CA LEU A 66 -15.17 2.39 -6.94
C LEU A 66 -16.06 1.20 -6.57
N LEU A 67 -17.30 1.44 -6.11
CA LEU A 67 -18.17 0.37 -5.60
C LEU A 67 -18.83 -0.46 -6.72
N SER A 68 -18.96 0.10 -7.91
CA SER A 68 -19.58 -0.55 -9.07
C SER A 68 -18.61 -1.47 -9.81
N ALA A 69 -17.30 -1.21 -9.80
CA ALA A 69 -16.30 -2.06 -10.47
C ALA A 69 -16.31 -3.52 -9.98
N LYS A 70 -16.43 -4.47 -10.91
CA LYS A 70 -16.50 -5.93 -10.68
C LYS A 70 -15.43 -6.71 -11.45
N THR A 71 -15.00 -6.24 -12.62
CA THR A 71 -13.98 -6.94 -13.43
C THR A 71 -12.58 -6.41 -13.17
N VAL A 72 -11.57 -7.19 -13.57
CA VAL A 72 -10.15 -6.76 -13.50
C VAL A 72 -9.95 -5.46 -14.27
N GLU A 73 -10.51 -5.34 -15.47
CA GLU A 73 -10.38 -4.15 -16.32
C GLU A 73 -11.00 -2.91 -15.65
N GLU A 74 -12.15 -3.06 -15.00
CA GLU A 74 -12.80 -1.98 -14.26
C GLU A 74 -11.98 -1.56 -13.03
N ILE A 75 -11.40 -2.52 -12.31
CA ILE A 75 -10.50 -2.24 -11.18
C ILE A 75 -9.26 -1.49 -11.65
N MET A 76 -8.64 -1.95 -12.74
CA MET A 76 -7.48 -1.27 -13.32
C MET A 76 -7.81 0.18 -13.65
N LYS A 77 -8.95 0.42 -14.31
CA LYS A 77 -9.42 1.77 -14.66
C LYS A 77 -9.69 2.65 -13.43
N VAL A 78 -10.28 2.09 -12.37
CA VAL A 78 -10.51 2.83 -11.10
C VAL A 78 -9.19 3.21 -10.43
N SER A 79 -8.16 2.38 -10.61
CA SER A 79 -6.86 2.55 -9.97
C SER A 79 -5.94 3.52 -10.72
N GLU A 80 -6.24 3.83 -11.99
CA GLU A 80 -5.46 4.77 -12.79
C GLU A 80 -5.43 6.14 -12.10
N SER A 81 -4.23 6.56 -11.70
CA SER A 81 -3.96 7.89 -11.17
C SER A 81 -3.75 8.89 -12.31
N TYR A 82 -3.86 10.19 -12.02
CA TYR A 82 -3.50 11.23 -12.99
C TYR A 82 -2.00 11.40 -13.11
N ASP A 83 -1.56 11.68 -14.35
CA ASP A 83 -0.20 12.17 -14.58
C ASP A 83 -0.04 13.56 -13.98
N ARG A 84 0.56 13.60 -12.78
CA ARG A 84 0.87 14.85 -12.06
C ARG A 84 1.76 15.79 -12.88
N SER A 85 2.59 15.25 -13.78
CA SER A 85 3.49 16.05 -14.63
C SER A 85 2.75 16.78 -15.77
N SER A 86 1.56 16.30 -16.14
CA SER A 86 0.73 16.91 -17.19
C SER A 86 0.00 18.17 -16.74
N GLY A 87 -0.18 18.37 -15.42
CA GLY A 87 -0.92 19.50 -14.85
C GLY A 87 -2.43 19.49 -15.14
N ILE A 88 -2.98 18.42 -15.74
CA ILE A 88 -4.40 18.29 -16.08
C ILE A 88 -5.09 17.48 -14.97
N PHE A 89 -5.79 18.17 -14.08
CA PHE A 89 -6.71 17.56 -13.10
C PHE A 89 -8.06 17.35 -13.78
N ASN A 90 -8.41 16.11 -14.12
CA ASN A 90 -9.58 15.89 -14.97
C ASN A 90 -10.87 15.54 -14.22
N GLU A 91 -10.85 14.98 -13.01
CA GLU A 91 -12.09 14.64 -12.28
C GLU A 91 -11.92 14.74 -10.76
N ASN A 92 -13.00 15.10 -10.06
CA ASN A 92 -13.09 14.95 -8.61
C ASN A 92 -13.20 13.45 -8.26
N ASN A 93 -12.66 13.04 -7.12
CA ASN A 93 -12.73 11.68 -6.59
C ASN A 93 -12.05 10.62 -7.48
N ILE A 94 -10.73 10.74 -7.65
CA ILE A 94 -9.90 9.71 -8.28
C ILE A 94 -9.00 9.03 -7.27
N MET A 95 -8.42 7.89 -7.67
CA MET A 95 -7.44 7.20 -6.84
C MET A 95 -6.13 7.99 -6.82
N HIS A 96 -5.74 8.43 -5.63
CA HIS A 96 -4.46 9.05 -5.35
C HIS A 96 -3.54 8.04 -4.67
N ILE A 97 -2.24 8.37 -4.62
CA ILE A 97 -1.23 7.52 -3.99
C ILE A 97 -1.45 7.39 -2.48
N ASP A 98 -2.27 8.25 -1.86
CA ASP A 98 -2.46 8.36 -0.41
C ASP A 98 -3.89 8.01 0.06
N ASN A 99 -4.77 7.55 -0.84
CA ASN A 99 -6.18 7.27 -0.50
C ASN A 99 -6.64 5.83 -0.82
N PHE A 100 -5.73 4.99 -1.33
CA PHE A 100 -6.03 3.64 -1.82
C PHE A 100 -6.41 2.63 -0.70
N ILE A 101 -5.94 2.87 0.53
CA ILE A 101 -6.32 2.06 1.69
C ILE A 101 -7.83 2.22 1.98
N TRP A 102 -8.34 3.45 2.00
CA TRP A 102 -9.76 3.70 2.25
C TRP A 102 -10.67 3.22 1.12
N ALA A 103 -10.19 3.26 -0.13
CA ALA A 103 -10.88 2.64 -1.24
C ALA A 103 -11.07 1.12 -1.03
N SER A 104 -10.05 0.45 -0.49
CA SER A 104 -10.08 -0.98 -0.17
C SER A 104 -10.97 -1.31 1.04
N ILE A 105 -11.02 -0.43 2.05
CA ILE A 105 -11.93 -0.53 3.19
C ILE A 105 -13.39 -0.41 2.72
N ALA A 106 -13.69 0.58 1.87
CA ALA A 106 -15.03 0.78 1.32
C ALA A 106 -15.52 -0.47 0.54
N ARG A 107 -14.60 -1.22 -0.07
CA ARG A 107 -14.86 -2.46 -0.82
C ARG A 107 -14.71 -3.74 0.00
N ARG A 108 -14.54 -3.65 1.32
CA ARG A 108 -14.38 -4.80 2.27
C ARG A 108 -13.19 -5.70 1.95
N THR A 109 -12.22 -5.24 1.18
CA THR A 109 -10.98 -5.99 0.98
C THR A 109 -10.15 -5.98 2.24
N ILE A 110 -10.12 -4.83 2.91
CA ILE A 110 -9.40 -4.61 4.16
C ILE A 110 -10.40 -4.36 5.28
N GLU A 111 -10.16 -4.98 6.43
CA GLU A 111 -10.84 -4.62 7.69
C GLU A 111 -9.86 -4.08 8.73
N GLU A 112 -8.57 -4.37 8.59
CA GLU A 112 -7.56 -3.93 9.54
C GLU A 112 -6.25 -3.57 8.87
N VAL A 113 -5.63 -2.49 9.36
CA VAL A 113 -4.30 -2.05 8.94
C VAL A 113 -3.37 -1.91 10.14
N ILE A 114 -2.19 -2.51 10.08
CA ILE A 114 -1.07 -2.20 10.96
C ILE A 114 -0.17 -1.24 10.21
N TYR A 115 -0.15 0.01 10.66
CA TYR A 115 0.74 1.03 10.13
C TYR A 115 2.12 0.89 10.77
N VAL A 116 3.15 0.74 9.95
CA VAL A 116 4.55 0.81 10.34
C VAL A 116 5.12 2.06 9.69
N SER A 117 4.91 3.20 10.34
CA SER A 117 5.11 4.52 9.75
C SER A 117 5.52 5.57 10.77
N ARG A 118 6.48 6.39 10.34
CA ARG A 118 7.04 7.49 11.13
C ARG A 118 6.27 8.81 11.01
N ASP A 119 5.21 8.86 10.21
CA ASP A 119 4.36 10.05 10.07
C ASP A 119 3.93 10.54 11.47
N LYS A 120 3.71 11.84 11.63
CA LYS A 120 3.30 12.44 12.91
C LYS A 120 1.80 12.67 12.98
N GLN A 121 1.08 12.48 11.89
CA GLN A 121 -0.36 12.61 11.82
C GLN A 121 -1.05 11.48 12.57
N GLU A 122 -2.24 11.73 13.09
CA GLU A 122 -3.07 10.69 13.70
C GLU A 122 -3.75 9.86 12.62
N VAL A 123 -3.85 8.54 12.84
CA VAL A 123 -4.53 7.66 11.90
C VAL A 123 -6.01 8.01 11.82
N THR A 124 -6.48 8.22 10.60
CA THR A 124 -7.87 8.46 10.28
C THR A 124 -8.70 7.25 10.74
N SER A 125 -9.71 7.51 11.58
CA SER A 125 -10.54 6.47 12.18
C SER A 125 -12.02 6.70 11.91
N ILE A 126 -12.80 5.63 11.93
CA ILE A 126 -14.27 5.71 11.85
C ILE A 126 -14.85 6.64 12.92
N LYS A 127 -14.28 6.62 14.13
CA LYS A 127 -14.67 7.51 15.22
C LYS A 127 -14.37 8.97 14.87
N GLY A 128 -13.18 9.25 14.34
CA GLY A 128 -12.78 10.58 13.88
C GLY A 128 -13.70 11.13 12.80
N LEU A 129 -14.01 10.33 11.77
CA LEU A 129 -14.95 10.71 10.70
C LEU A 129 -16.35 11.04 11.24
N LYS A 130 -16.86 10.23 12.18
CA LYS A 130 -18.15 10.48 12.84
C LYS A 130 -18.15 11.77 13.66
N GLN A 131 -17.03 12.09 14.32
CA GLN A 131 -16.89 13.27 15.18
C GLN A 131 -16.73 14.57 14.39
N ASN A 132 -16.03 14.55 13.26
CA ASN A 132 -15.89 15.72 12.38
C ASN A 132 -17.27 16.20 11.90
N GLY A 133 -18.12 15.27 11.45
CA GLY A 133 -19.51 15.58 11.09
C GLY A 133 -19.65 16.52 9.88
N GLY A 134 -18.58 16.73 9.11
CA GLY A 134 -18.61 17.46 7.83
C GLY A 134 -19.45 16.76 6.76
N ILE A 135 -19.77 17.49 5.68
CA ILE A 135 -20.49 16.93 4.52
C ILE A 135 -19.71 15.76 3.92
N GLU A 136 -18.42 15.95 3.71
CA GLU A 136 -17.52 14.94 3.18
C GLU A 136 -17.43 13.70 4.08
N SER A 137 -17.22 13.87 5.39
CA SER A 137 -17.21 12.73 6.33
C SER A 137 -18.51 11.94 6.29
N ARG A 138 -19.67 12.59 6.12
CA ARG A 138 -20.95 11.89 5.94
C ARG A 138 -21.01 11.12 4.61
N MET A 139 -20.50 11.70 3.53
CA MET A 139 -20.44 11.02 2.23
C MET A 139 -19.53 9.79 2.30
N ILE A 140 -18.33 9.92 2.88
CA ILE A 140 -17.40 8.81 3.12
C ILE A 140 -18.11 7.71 3.89
N MET A 141 -18.71 8.05 5.04
CA MET A 141 -19.42 7.09 5.88
C MET A 141 -20.59 6.40 5.15
N SER A 142 -21.23 7.05 4.18
CA SER A 142 -22.31 6.45 3.38
C SER A 142 -21.84 5.44 2.33
N ASN A 143 -20.57 5.53 1.92
CA ASN A 143 -19.94 4.59 1.00
C ASN A 143 -19.24 3.42 1.71
N LEU A 144 -19.17 3.45 3.05
CA LEU A 144 -18.63 2.35 3.83
C LEU A 144 -19.67 1.23 4.00
N PRO A 145 -19.22 -0.03 4.18
CA PRO A 145 -20.09 -1.14 4.56
C PRO A 145 -20.89 -0.83 5.83
N PHE A 146 -22.15 -1.26 5.89
CA PHE A 146 -23.03 -0.99 7.03
C PHE A 146 -22.50 -1.56 8.36
N ASP A 147 -21.72 -2.64 8.29
CA ASP A 147 -21.05 -3.32 9.39
C ASP A 147 -19.54 -3.05 9.41
N CYS A 148 -19.09 -1.96 8.77
CA CYS A 148 -17.67 -1.60 8.71
C CYS A 148 -17.07 -1.54 10.12
N ASN A 149 -16.13 -2.45 10.38
CA ASN A 149 -15.41 -2.56 11.64
C ASN A 149 -13.92 -2.32 11.40
N TYR A 150 -13.60 -1.19 10.75
CA TYR A 150 -12.22 -0.82 10.48
C TYR A 150 -11.43 -0.65 11.79
N ARG A 151 -10.33 -1.38 11.92
CA ARG A 151 -9.38 -1.32 13.04
C ARG A 151 -8.01 -0.92 12.54
N HIS A 152 -7.22 -0.32 13.41
CA HIS A 152 -5.82 -0.07 13.12
C HIS A 152 -4.93 -0.24 14.35
N LEU A 153 -3.68 -0.58 14.10
CA LEU A 153 -2.57 -0.44 15.04
C LEU A 153 -1.49 0.43 14.41
N ARG A 154 -0.63 1.01 15.23
CA ARG A 154 0.49 1.80 14.75
C ARG A 154 1.79 1.49 15.47
N TYR A 155 2.85 1.36 14.68
CA TYR A 155 4.24 1.27 15.07
C TYR A 155 5.00 2.37 14.32
N HIS A 156 5.95 3.05 14.99
CA HIS A 156 6.68 4.16 14.38
C HIS A 156 7.95 3.74 13.62
N SER A 157 8.30 2.46 13.69
CA SER A 157 9.44 1.89 12.97
C SER A 157 9.26 0.37 12.78
N ILE A 158 9.92 -0.17 11.75
CA ILE A 158 9.98 -1.61 11.50
C ILE A 158 10.52 -2.36 12.73
N GLU A 159 11.54 -1.81 13.39
CA GLU A 159 12.08 -2.38 14.64
C GLU A 159 11.00 -2.51 15.73
N SER A 160 10.23 -1.45 16.00
CA SER A 160 9.20 -1.47 17.05
C SER A 160 8.06 -2.47 16.74
N PHE A 161 7.73 -2.64 15.46
CA PHE A 161 6.78 -3.65 14.99
C PHE A 161 7.31 -5.06 15.23
N LEU A 162 8.55 -5.34 14.81
CA LEU A 162 9.21 -6.64 14.97
C LEU A 162 9.55 -6.98 16.44
N MET A 163 9.67 -5.99 17.33
CA MET A 163 9.78 -6.23 18.77
C MET A 163 8.44 -6.68 19.38
N SER A 164 7.33 -6.29 18.78
CA SER A 164 5.98 -6.63 19.26
C SER A 164 5.48 -7.97 18.71
N PHE A 165 5.97 -8.33 17.52
CA PHE A 165 5.56 -9.53 16.82
C PHE A 165 6.76 -10.42 16.46
N ASN A 166 6.65 -11.68 16.84
CA ASN A 166 7.43 -12.77 16.27
C ASN A 166 6.53 -13.63 15.38
N ARG A 167 7.11 -14.63 14.72
CA ARG A 167 6.37 -15.49 13.78
C ARG A 167 5.16 -16.16 14.42
N ASP A 168 5.29 -16.68 15.64
CA ASP A 168 4.23 -17.45 16.29
C ASP A 168 3.07 -16.55 16.70
N ASN A 169 3.35 -15.46 17.43
CA ASN A 169 2.29 -14.56 17.90
C ASN A 169 1.63 -13.76 16.76
N PHE A 170 2.37 -13.46 15.67
CA PHE A 170 1.79 -12.81 14.50
C PHE A 170 0.92 -13.79 13.72
N THR A 171 1.32 -15.06 13.62
CA THR A 171 0.47 -16.10 13.02
C THR A 171 -0.85 -16.25 13.79
N ASP A 172 -0.77 -16.31 15.13
CA ASP A 172 -1.96 -16.34 15.99
C ASP A 172 -2.82 -15.07 15.82
N TYR A 173 -2.18 -13.90 15.66
CA TYR A 173 -2.86 -12.62 15.43
C TYR A 173 -3.60 -12.58 14.08
N VAL A 174 -2.98 -13.05 13.01
CA VAL A 174 -3.61 -13.15 11.68
C VAL A 174 -4.80 -14.11 11.73
N SER A 175 -4.67 -15.21 12.47
CA SER A 175 -5.70 -16.26 12.61
C SER A 175 -6.03 -16.87 11.24
N ASP A 176 -7.29 -16.79 10.81
CA ASP A 176 -7.84 -17.39 9.59
C ASP A 176 -7.99 -16.38 8.44
N ARG A 177 -7.57 -15.13 8.68
CA ARG A 177 -7.58 -14.05 7.69
C ARG A 177 -6.41 -14.22 6.71
N THR A 178 -6.54 -13.59 5.56
CA THR A 178 -5.39 -13.37 4.67
C THR A 178 -4.64 -12.11 5.09
N ALA A 179 -3.32 -12.12 4.93
CA ALA A 179 -2.43 -11.05 5.33
C ALA A 179 -1.59 -10.56 4.15
N ILE A 180 -1.56 -9.24 3.99
CA ILE A 180 -0.88 -8.53 2.91
C ILE A 180 0.26 -7.72 3.53
N LEU A 181 1.44 -7.79 2.93
CA LEU A 181 2.53 -6.85 3.18
C LEU A 181 2.49 -5.79 2.09
N ASP A 182 2.33 -4.54 2.48
CA ASP A 182 2.41 -3.40 1.58
C ASP A 182 3.63 -2.57 1.98
N LEU A 183 4.59 -2.45 1.07
CA LEU A 183 5.89 -1.83 1.32
C LEU A 183 6.08 -0.68 0.33
N ASP A 184 6.00 0.56 0.79
CA ASP A 184 6.63 1.66 0.06
C ASP A 184 8.10 1.73 0.48
N ILE A 185 9.00 1.74 -0.50
CA ILE A 185 10.44 1.76 -0.23
C ILE A 185 10.88 3.12 0.32
N ASP A 186 10.05 4.16 0.22
CA ASP A 186 10.31 5.48 0.80
C ASP A 186 10.47 5.46 2.33
N VAL A 187 9.99 4.40 3.00
CA VAL A 187 10.16 4.18 4.44
C VAL A 187 11.64 4.23 4.85
N PHE A 188 12.54 3.90 3.91
CA PHE A 188 13.98 3.89 4.08
C PHE A 188 14.67 5.22 3.73
N ASN A 189 13.96 6.22 3.21
CA ASN A 189 14.46 7.60 3.14
C ASN A 189 14.07 8.32 4.42
N GLU A 190 14.98 8.57 5.36
CA GLU A 190 14.73 9.12 6.71
C GLU A 190 14.32 10.61 6.75
N SER A 191 14.20 11.27 5.60
CA SER A 191 13.93 12.72 5.52
C SER A 191 12.91 13.06 4.43
N ASP A 192 12.01 13.99 4.75
CA ASP A 192 10.93 14.43 3.86
C ASP A 192 11.35 15.58 2.92
N ARG A 193 12.61 16.04 2.98
CA ARG A 193 13.11 17.18 2.18
C ARG A 193 14.34 16.86 1.36
N ASP A 194 15.36 16.32 2.00
CA ASP A 194 16.62 15.93 1.38
C ASP A 194 16.78 14.41 1.49
N PRO A 195 17.31 13.71 0.47
CA PRO A 195 17.50 12.27 0.54
C PRO A 195 18.45 11.89 1.69
N MET A 196 17.94 11.13 2.66
CA MET A 196 18.69 10.58 3.78
C MET A 196 18.42 9.08 3.87
N LEU A 197 19.00 8.32 2.96
CA LEU A 197 18.76 6.88 2.88
C LEU A 197 19.36 6.15 4.08
N ALA A 198 18.58 5.22 4.64
CA ALA A 198 19.06 4.26 5.62
C ALA A 198 20.25 3.46 5.04
N PRO A 199 21.17 2.96 5.87
CA PRO A 199 22.24 2.11 5.38
C PRO A 199 21.69 0.86 4.67
N MET A 200 22.23 0.50 3.49
CA MET A 200 21.67 -0.60 2.69
C MET A 200 21.65 -1.96 3.39
N HIS A 201 22.54 -2.21 4.35
CA HIS A 201 22.47 -3.43 5.16
C HIS A 201 21.22 -3.43 6.06
N VAL A 202 20.83 -2.28 6.63
CA VAL A 202 19.59 -2.10 7.39
C VAL A 202 18.37 -2.29 6.50
N VAL A 203 18.39 -1.76 5.26
CA VAL A 203 17.31 -1.98 4.29
C VAL A 203 17.10 -3.48 4.05
N ARG A 204 18.17 -4.21 3.72
CA ARG A 204 18.10 -5.66 3.46
C ARG A 204 17.64 -6.45 4.68
N GLU A 205 18.24 -6.20 5.86
CA GLU A 205 17.88 -6.89 7.11
C GLU A 205 16.42 -6.64 7.51
N SER A 206 15.92 -5.41 7.30
CA SER A 206 14.52 -5.05 7.58
C SER A 206 13.57 -5.79 6.66
N VAL A 207 13.84 -5.80 5.34
CA VAL A 207 13.02 -6.53 4.35
C VAL A 207 13.04 -8.03 4.63
N GLU A 208 14.21 -8.62 4.87
CA GLU A 208 14.33 -10.04 5.22
C GLU A 208 13.55 -10.38 6.49
N SER A 209 13.60 -9.51 7.51
CA SER A 209 12.87 -9.72 8.76
C SER A 209 11.35 -9.65 8.57
N LEU A 210 10.85 -8.70 7.78
CA LEU A 210 9.44 -8.61 7.40
C LEU A 210 8.98 -9.86 6.63
N LEU A 211 9.79 -10.35 5.69
CA LEU A 211 9.50 -11.58 4.94
C LEU A 211 9.51 -12.84 5.81
N ASN A 212 10.41 -12.90 6.80
CA ASN A 212 10.52 -14.04 7.71
C ASN A 212 9.43 -14.04 8.80
N LEU A 213 8.79 -12.89 9.05
CA LEU A 213 7.72 -12.77 10.05
C LEU A 213 6.51 -13.64 9.70
N TYR A 214 6.08 -13.64 8.44
CA TYR A 214 4.85 -14.31 8.03
C TYR A 214 4.88 -14.74 6.56
N PRO A 215 4.26 -15.88 6.19
CA PRO A 215 4.08 -16.25 4.79
C PRO A 215 2.97 -15.41 4.14
N TRP A 216 3.26 -14.15 3.83
CA TRP A 216 2.32 -13.19 3.22
C TRP A 216 1.61 -13.74 1.99
N ASP A 217 0.29 -13.57 1.91
CA ASP A 217 -0.52 -13.99 0.76
C ASP A 217 -0.23 -13.13 -0.47
N ILE A 218 -0.04 -11.82 -0.24
CA ILE A 218 0.31 -10.82 -1.25
C ILE A 218 1.38 -9.89 -0.68
N ILE A 219 2.32 -9.49 -1.53
CA ILE A 219 3.29 -8.44 -1.24
C ILE A 219 3.18 -7.38 -2.34
N THR A 220 2.92 -6.13 -1.96
CA THR A 220 2.98 -4.96 -2.84
C THR A 220 4.20 -4.12 -2.50
N ILE A 221 4.94 -3.68 -3.52
CA ILE A 221 6.14 -2.83 -3.42
C ILE A 221 5.94 -1.57 -4.27
N ALA A 222 5.81 -0.42 -3.63
CA ALA A 222 5.77 0.88 -4.30
C ALA A 222 7.17 1.53 -4.35
N ILE A 223 7.47 2.25 -5.43
CA ILE A 223 8.78 2.89 -5.63
C ILE A 223 8.74 4.36 -5.20
N SER A 224 7.65 5.07 -5.55
CA SER A 224 7.38 6.44 -5.12
C SER A 224 8.62 7.35 -5.17
N PRO A 225 9.23 7.54 -6.36
CA PRO A 225 10.58 8.11 -6.48
C PRO A 225 10.71 9.53 -5.92
N ASP A 226 9.62 10.31 -5.98
CA ASP A 226 9.56 11.66 -5.42
C ASP A 226 9.76 11.67 -3.89
N PHE A 227 9.35 10.60 -3.20
CA PHE A 227 9.47 10.45 -1.76
C PHE A 227 10.76 9.73 -1.34
N CYS A 228 11.42 9.04 -2.26
CA CYS A 228 12.78 8.51 -2.06
C CYS A 228 13.87 9.58 -2.15
N GLY A 229 13.53 10.80 -2.59
CA GLY A 229 14.48 11.89 -2.83
C GLY A 229 15.04 11.95 -4.26
N GLY A 230 14.47 11.17 -5.18
CA GLY A 230 14.84 11.17 -6.59
C GLY A 230 14.90 9.78 -7.21
N VAL A 231 15.08 9.76 -8.54
CA VAL A 231 15.15 8.51 -9.33
C VAL A 231 16.35 7.65 -8.94
N LEU A 232 17.51 8.27 -8.68
CA LEU A 232 18.74 7.55 -8.34
C LEU A 232 18.66 6.89 -6.97
N GLU A 233 18.11 7.60 -6.00
CA GLU A 233 17.87 7.12 -4.64
C GLU A 233 16.84 6.00 -4.62
N ALA A 234 15.74 6.15 -5.36
CA ALA A 234 14.72 5.12 -5.53
C ALA A 234 15.27 3.85 -6.23
N GLU A 235 16.10 4.01 -7.27
CA GLU A 235 16.79 2.90 -7.93
C GLU A 235 17.68 2.14 -6.94
N PHE A 236 18.47 2.86 -6.15
CA PHE A 236 19.36 2.24 -5.17
C PHE A 236 18.58 1.51 -4.07
N LEU A 237 17.49 2.09 -3.55
CA LEU A 237 16.62 1.41 -2.60
C LEU A 237 15.98 0.16 -3.21
N LEU A 238 15.43 0.28 -4.41
CA LEU A 238 14.76 -0.82 -5.11
C LEU A 238 15.69 -2.01 -5.34
N GLU A 239 16.92 -1.78 -5.80
CA GLU A 239 17.92 -2.85 -5.97
C GLU A 239 18.17 -3.62 -4.67
N ASN A 240 18.21 -2.92 -3.54
CA ASN A 240 18.47 -3.52 -2.24
C ASN A 240 17.25 -4.28 -1.69
N VAL A 241 16.04 -3.74 -1.89
CA VAL A 241 14.79 -4.41 -1.57
C VAL A 241 14.65 -5.69 -2.39
N LEU A 242 14.76 -5.61 -3.72
CA LEU A 242 14.63 -6.78 -4.60
C LEU A 242 15.74 -7.82 -4.35
N GLY A 243 16.97 -7.37 -4.05
CA GLY A 243 18.07 -8.24 -3.65
C GLY A 243 17.77 -9.04 -2.39
N ALA A 244 17.23 -8.40 -1.35
CA ALA A 244 16.79 -9.07 -0.12
C ALA A 244 15.64 -10.07 -0.38
N MET A 245 14.72 -9.74 -1.28
CA MET A 245 13.64 -10.63 -1.69
C MET A 245 14.07 -11.73 -2.66
N LYS A 246 15.31 -11.66 -3.19
CA LYS A 246 15.84 -12.53 -4.26
C LYS A 246 14.97 -12.51 -5.52
N LEU A 247 14.49 -11.32 -5.88
CA LEU A 247 13.67 -11.09 -7.06
C LEU A 247 14.51 -10.50 -8.19
N ASP A 248 14.24 -10.99 -9.39
CA ASP A 248 14.81 -10.47 -10.63
C ASP A 248 13.70 -9.84 -11.47
N VAL A 249 13.82 -8.55 -11.76
CA VAL A 249 12.86 -7.77 -12.55
C VAL A 249 12.66 -8.38 -13.94
N GLU A 250 13.71 -8.95 -14.55
CA GLU A 250 13.63 -9.56 -15.88
C GLU A 250 12.77 -10.83 -15.89
N SER A 251 12.57 -11.45 -14.73
CA SER A 251 11.73 -12.63 -14.56
C SER A 251 10.24 -12.32 -14.32
N MET A 252 9.92 -11.04 -14.08
CA MET A 252 8.56 -10.57 -13.76
C MET A 252 7.76 -10.25 -15.03
N GLU A 253 6.44 -10.23 -14.90
CA GLU A 253 5.49 -10.01 -15.99
C GLU A 253 4.77 -8.67 -15.82
N LYS A 254 4.58 -7.93 -16.93
CA LYS A 254 3.67 -6.77 -16.95
C LYS A 254 2.23 -7.22 -16.66
N TRP A 255 1.45 -6.38 -15.97
CA TRP A 255 0.05 -6.71 -15.62
C TRP A 255 -0.88 -6.50 -16.80
#